data_AF-A0A7S3EK38-F1
#
_entry.id   AF-A0A7S3EK38-F1
#
_cell.length_a   1.000
_cell.length_b   1.000
_cell.length_c   1.000
_cell.angle_alpha   90.00
_cell.angle_beta   90.00
_cell.angle_gamma   90.00
#
_symmetry.space_group_name_H-M   'P 1'
#
loop_
_entity.id
_entity.type
_entity.pdbx_description
1 polymer ?
#
loop_
_entity_poly.entity_id
_entity_poly.type
_entity_poly.pdbx_seq_one_letter_code
_entity_poly.pdbx_strand_id
1 'polypeptide(L)'
;MRLGKSSEFVCQGGAESCAAEECGEICCAKFKRNAEAKRHRETVHEKLRENKSSACSGTFSQKGHLNEHIRVTHSESNVHSCHVCVEKFGVKAKMTRYVATVYENLRSFK
;
A
#
# COMPACT_ATOMS: atom_id res chain seq x y z
N MET A 1 -8.95 15.67 -32.80
CA MET A 1 -8.09 14.51 -33.07
C MET A 1 -6.73 14.76 -32.41
N ARG A 2 -6.44 14.10 -31.29
CA ARG A 2 -5.11 14.16 -30.63
C ARG A 2 -4.62 12.74 -30.44
N LEU A 3 -3.48 12.48 -31.09
CA LEU A 3 -2.70 11.26 -31.10
C LEU A 3 -1.98 11.05 -29.76
N GLY A 4 -1.67 9.78 -29.46
CA GLY A 4 -0.42 9.43 -28.79
C GLY A 4 -0.54 8.71 -27.46
N LYS A 5 -0.72 7.39 -27.49
CA LYS A 5 0.36 6.41 -27.25
C LYS A 5 -0.27 5.06 -26.91
N SER A 6 -0.23 4.18 -27.91
CA SER A 6 -0.26 2.74 -27.74
C SER A 6 0.90 2.38 -26.81
N SER A 7 0.60 2.05 -25.56
CA SER A 7 1.55 1.31 -24.74
C SER A 7 1.19 -0.16 -24.89
N GLU A 8 1.73 -0.75 -25.96
CA GLU A 8 1.77 -2.20 -26.12
C GLU A 8 2.60 -2.78 -24.98
N PHE A 9 1.93 -3.29 -23.95
CA PHE A 9 2.54 -4.13 -22.94
C PHE A 9 2.24 -5.58 -23.29
N VAL A 10 3.05 -6.14 -24.19
CA VAL A 10 3.12 -7.59 -24.38
C VAL A 10 3.81 -8.17 -23.15
N CYS A 11 3.07 -8.93 -22.33
CA CYS A 11 3.66 -9.81 -21.33
C CYS A 11 3.78 -11.21 -21.93
N GLN A 12 5.01 -11.63 -22.20
CA GLN A 12 5.33 -13.01 -22.54
C GLN A 12 4.95 -13.92 -21.38
N GLY A 13 3.92 -14.72 -21.60
CA GLY A 13 3.41 -15.72 -20.67
C GLY A 13 4.45 -16.81 -20.40
N GLY A 14 4.65 -17.10 -19.12
CA GLY A 14 5.53 -18.15 -18.64
C GLY A 14 5.16 -18.52 -17.22
N ALA A 15 3.97 -19.11 -17.04
CA ALA A 15 3.67 -19.92 -15.86
C ALA A 15 2.51 -20.87 -16.17
N GLU A 16 2.86 -22.14 -16.30
CA GLU A 16 1.95 -23.27 -16.42
C GLU A 16 1.15 -23.43 -15.12
N SER A 17 -0.18 -23.40 -15.26
CA SER A 17 -1.20 -23.77 -14.26
C SER A 17 -1.28 -22.94 -12.96
N CYS A 18 -2.36 -22.19 -12.80
CA CYS A 18 -2.87 -21.82 -11.48
C CYS A 18 -4.39 -21.74 -11.49
N ALA A 19 -5.04 -22.80 -10.97
CA ALA A 19 -6.45 -22.82 -10.70
C ALA A 19 -6.81 -21.83 -9.58
N ALA A 20 -7.65 -20.85 -9.91
CA ALA A 20 -8.87 -20.42 -9.20
C ALA A 20 -9.05 -18.88 -9.15
N GLU A 21 -10.01 -18.41 -9.96
CA GLU A 21 -11.07 -17.40 -9.72
C GLU A 21 -10.68 -15.98 -9.18
N GLU A 22 -10.44 -14.92 -9.95
CA GLU A 22 -10.14 -14.69 -11.37
C GLU A 22 -9.59 -13.24 -11.53
N CYS A 23 -8.31 -13.14 -11.93
CA CYS A 23 -7.70 -12.00 -12.62
C CYS A 23 -6.95 -12.59 -13.82
N GLY A 24 -7.70 -12.94 -14.87
CA GLY A 24 -7.21 -13.71 -16.01
C GLY A 24 -6.04 -13.07 -16.76
N GLU A 25 -5.11 -13.95 -17.17
CA GLU A 25 -4.04 -13.81 -18.17
C GLU A 25 -2.84 -12.89 -17.87
N ILE A 26 -2.93 -11.94 -16.92
CA ILE A 26 -1.84 -10.99 -16.67
C ILE A 26 -1.01 -11.34 -15.41
N CYS A 27 -1.62 -11.96 -14.38
CA CYS A 27 -0.89 -12.40 -13.18
C CYS A 27 -1.64 -13.48 -12.38
N CYS A 28 -0.93 -14.20 -11.51
CA CYS A 28 -1.49 -15.25 -10.64
C CYS A 28 -1.95 -14.73 -9.25
N ALA A 29 -2.39 -13.47 -9.16
CA ALA A 29 -2.81 -12.90 -7.89
C ALA A 29 -4.23 -13.38 -7.50
N LYS A 30 -4.36 -13.95 -6.30
CA LYS A 30 -5.64 -14.45 -5.75
C LYS A 30 -6.20 -13.47 -4.71
N PHE A 31 -7.50 -13.21 -4.78
CA PHE A 31 -8.16 -12.25 -3.91
C PHE A 31 -9.39 -12.85 -3.25
N LYS A 32 -9.61 -12.52 -1.97
CA LYS A 32 -10.79 -12.96 -1.22
C LYS A 32 -12.06 -12.19 -1.58
N ARG A 33 -11.93 -11.03 -2.24
CA ARG A 33 -13.05 -10.14 -2.59
C ARG A 33 -12.82 -9.54 -3.96
N ASN A 34 -13.90 -9.42 -4.75
CA ASN A 34 -13.85 -8.84 -6.09
C ASN A 34 -13.32 -7.38 -6.10
N ALA A 35 -13.69 -6.58 -5.10
CA ALA A 35 -13.18 -5.21 -4.97
C ALA A 35 -11.64 -5.13 -4.86
N GLU A 36 -11.01 -6.14 -4.28
CA GLU A 36 -9.55 -6.19 -4.16
C GLU A 36 -8.90 -6.58 -5.49
N ALA A 37 -9.50 -7.52 -6.23
CA ALA A 37 -9.08 -7.89 -7.58
C ALA A 37 -9.22 -6.71 -8.57
N LYS A 38 -10.34 -5.98 -8.51
CA LYS A 38 -10.56 -4.77 -9.31
C LYS A 38 -9.50 -3.71 -9.02
N ARG A 39 -9.25 -3.42 -7.74
CA ARG A 39 -8.18 -2.47 -7.34
C ARG A 39 -6.81 -2.94 -7.80
N HIS A 40 -6.50 -4.23 -7.69
CA HIS A 40 -5.23 -4.78 -8.15
C HIS A 40 -5.04 -4.52 -9.65
N ARG A 41 -6.03 -4.87 -10.48
CA ARG A 41 -5.97 -4.61 -11.93
C ARG A 41 -5.76 -3.14 -12.25
N GLU A 42 -6.55 -2.26 -11.62
CA GLU A 42 -6.49 -0.81 -11.86
C GLU A 42 -5.16 -0.20 -11.41
N THR A 43 -4.47 -0.79 -10.43
CA THR A 43 -3.22 -0.24 -9.86
C THR A 43 -1.96 -0.84 -10.47
N VAL A 44 -1.98 -2.12 -10.85
CA VAL A 44 -0.80 -2.87 -11.30
C VAL A 44 -0.74 -2.97 -12.82
N HIS A 45 -1.87 -3.24 -13.46
CA HIS A 45 -1.92 -3.44 -14.91
C HIS A 45 -2.27 -2.14 -15.65
N GLU A 46 -3.26 -1.39 -15.16
CA GLU A 46 -3.77 -0.21 -15.86
C GLU A 46 -3.20 1.11 -15.32
N LYS A 47 -2.63 1.10 -14.10
CA LYS A 47 -2.12 2.29 -13.36
C LYS A 47 -3.13 3.45 -13.24
N LEU A 48 -4.42 3.22 -13.44
CA LEU A 48 -5.48 4.22 -13.43
C LEU A 48 -5.72 4.85 -12.05
N ARG A 49 -5.25 4.21 -10.98
CA ARG A 49 -5.38 4.69 -9.60
C ARG A 49 -4.11 5.32 -9.04
N GLU A 50 -3.31 5.97 -9.88
CA GLU A 50 -2.22 6.81 -9.40
C GLU A 50 -2.77 8.03 -8.62
N ASN A 51 -2.61 8.00 -7.30
CA ASN A 51 -2.95 9.11 -6.41
C ASN A 51 -1.67 9.90 -6.16
N LYS A 52 -1.55 11.07 -6.80
CA LYS A 52 -0.39 11.95 -6.68
C LYS A 52 -0.54 12.86 -5.47
N SER A 53 0.55 13.04 -4.73
CA SER A 53 0.62 14.11 -3.73
C SER A 53 0.65 15.46 -4.43
N SER A 54 -0.05 16.45 -3.88
CA SER A 54 0.03 17.85 -4.32
C SER A 54 1.24 18.57 -3.74
N ALA A 55 1.83 18.03 -2.67
CA ALA A 55 2.95 18.64 -1.94
C ALA A 55 4.32 18.09 -2.34
N CYS A 56 4.38 16.96 -3.06
CA CYS A 56 5.62 16.34 -3.52
C CYS A 56 5.39 15.43 -4.73
N SER A 57 6.45 14.92 -5.35
CA SER A 57 6.38 13.99 -6.49
C SER A 57 5.98 12.55 -6.11
N GLY A 58 5.50 12.32 -4.88
CA GLY A 58 5.07 11.01 -4.39
C GLY A 58 3.81 10.53 -5.10
N THR A 59 3.86 9.30 -5.63
CA THR A 59 2.71 8.65 -6.30
C THR A 59 2.34 7.38 -5.55
N PHE A 60 1.05 7.21 -5.26
CA PHE A 60 0.55 6.11 -4.46
C PHE A 60 -0.57 5.38 -5.19
N SER A 61 -0.56 4.05 -5.14
CA SER A 61 -1.59 3.21 -5.75
C SER A 61 -2.94 3.26 -5.00
N GLN A 62 -2.96 3.80 -3.78
CA GLN A 62 -4.17 3.85 -2.94
C GLN A 62 -4.32 5.23 -2.28
N LYS A 63 -5.55 5.77 -2.31
CA LYS A 63 -5.88 7.05 -1.68
C LYS A 63 -5.61 7.08 -0.17
N GLY A 64 -5.87 5.98 0.53
CA GLY A 64 -5.60 5.88 1.97
C GLY A 64 -4.11 6.05 2.30
N HIS A 65 -3.23 5.45 1.48
CA HIS A 65 -1.78 5.59 1.63
C HIS A 65 -1.30 7.00 1.30
N LEU A 66 -1.86 7.64 0.26
CA LEU A 66 -1.56 9.05 -0.02
C LEU A 66 -1.94 9.94 1.16
N ASN A 67 -3.13 9.74 1.73
CA ASN A 67 -3.60 10.58 2.84
C ASN A 67 -2.75 10.38 4.10
N GLU A 68 -2.35 9.13 4.40
CA GLU A 68 -1.39 8.87 5.47
C GLU A 68 -0.04 9.52 5.18
N HIS A 69 0.49 9.40 3.96
CA HIS A 69 1.74 10.06 3.56
C HIS A 69 1.68 11.57 3.78
N ILE A 70 0.61 12.24 3.32
CA ILE A 70 0.42 13.68 3.55
C ILE A 70 0.41 13.99 5.05
N ARG A 71 -0.32 13.20 5.85
CA ARG A 71 -0.41 13.38 7.30
C ARG A 71 0.95 13.23 8.01
N VAL A 72 1.82 12.34 7.56
CA VAL A 72 3.08 12.06 8.27
C VAL A 72 4.28 12.83 7.75
N THR A 73 4.27 13.23 6.48
CA THR A 73 5.43 13.87 5.83
C THR A 73 5.19 15.36 5.57
N HIS A 74 3.94 15.78 5.39
CA HIS A 74 3.60 17.15 5.05
C HIS A 74 2.77 17.86 6.12
N SER A 75 2.37 17.14 7.18
CA SER A 75 1.77 17.73 8.37
C SER A 75 2.69 17.48 9.56
N GLU A 76 2.92 18.51 10.38
CA GLU A 76 3.78 18.42 11.58
C GLU A 76 3.14 17.64 12.74
N SER A 77 1.95 17.05 12.52
CA SER A 77 1.21 16.35 13.55
C SER A 77 1.66 14.89 13.67
N ASN A 78 2.70 14.65 14.46
CA ASN A 78 3.00 13.31 14.98
C ASN A 78 1.92 12.90 15.99
N VAL A 79 0.84 12.30 15.47
CA VAL A 79 -0.42 12.06 16.19
C VAL A 79 -0.41 10.88 17.17
N HIS A 80 0.55 9.96 17.09
CA HIS A 80 0.53 8.74 17.91
C HIS A 80 1.68 8.73 18.91
N SER A 81 1.41 9.21 20.12
CA SER A 81 2.31 9.10 21.26
C SER A 81 2.18 7.73 21.94
N CYS A 82 3.31 7.14 22.27
CA CYS A 82 3.36 5.97 23.13
C CYS A 82 2.87 6.36 24.55
N HIS A 83 2.08 5.51 25.20
CA HIS A 83 1.58 5.79 26.57
C HIS A 83 2.59 5.40 27.68
N VAL A 84 3.85 5.20 27.30
CA VAL A 84 4.83 4.36 28.03
C VAL A 84 6.17 5.04 28.03
N CYS A 85 6.55 5.55 26.87
CA CYS A 85 7.70 6.39 26.66
C CYS A 85 7.25 7.64 25.92
N VAL A 86 8.18 8.59 25.78
CA VAL A 86 7.91 9.89 25.15
C VAL A 86 8.01 9.83 23.62
N GLU A 87 8.24 8.64 23.05
CA GLU A 87 8.35 8.43 21.60
C GLU A 87 7.03 8.74 20.88
N LYS A 88 7.14 9.42 19.74
CA LYS A 88 6.01 9.82 18.89
C LYS A 88 6.16 9.18 17.53
N PHE A 89 5.03 8.73 16.97
CA PHE A 89 4.96 8.06 15.69
C PHE A 89 3.94 8.76 14.79
N GLY A 90 4.27 8.94 13.51
CA GLY A 90 3.31 9.41 12.50
C GLY A 90 2.25 8.35 12.11
N VAL A 91 2.51 7.07 12.39
CA VAL A 91 1.66 5.93 12.00
C VAL A 91 1.36 5.03 13.20
N LYS A 92 0.07 4.78 13.46
CA LYS A 92 -0.40 3.95 14.59
C LYS A 92 0.18 2.55 14.58
N ALA A 93 0.24 1.90 13.41
CA ALA A 93 0.79 0.55 13.29
C ALA A 93 2.26 0.46 13.72
N LYS A 94 3.06 1.49 13.46
CA LYS A 94 4.45 1.58 13.92
C LYS A 94 4.52 1.69 15.44
N MET A 95 3.69 2.54 16.03
CA MET A 95 3.58 2.67 17.50
C MET A 95 3.14 1.35 18.14
N THR A 96 2.09 0.69 17.63
CA THR A 96 1.60 -0.57 18.19
C THR A 96 2.66 -1.66 18.11
N ARG A 97 3.39 -1.78 17.00
CA ARG A 97 4.51 -2.72 16.89
C ARG A 97 5.64 -2.37 17.85
N TYR A 98 5.99 -1.08 17.98
CA TYR A 98 6.99 -0.62 18.93
C TYR A 98 6.62 -1.00 20.36
N VAL A 99 5.39 -0.69 20.79
CA VAL A 99 4.87 -1.07 22.10
C VAL A 99 4.93 -2.58 22.27
N ALA A 100 4.44 -3.37 21.32
CA ALA A 100 4.54 -4.82 21.41
C ALA A 100 6.00 -5.29 21.60
N THR A 101 6.94 -4.82 20.78
CA THR A 101 8.36 -5.20 20.93
C THR A 101 8.96 -4.75 22.26
N VAL A 102 8.75 -3.51 22.69
CA VAL A 102 9.30 -2.98 23.95
C VAL A 102 8.69 -3.70 25.16
N TYR A 103 7.40 -4.04 25.11
CA TYR A 103 6.71 -4.72 26.20
C TYR A 103 6.91 -6.23 26.25
N GLU A 104 7.06 -6.90 25.11
CA GLU A 104 7.39 -8.34 25.07
C GLU A 104 8.82 -8.58 25.60
N ASN A 105 9.73 -7.62 25.40
CA ASN A 105 11.06 -7.63 26.05
C ASN A 105 10.98 -7.38 27.58
N LEU A 106 9.94 -6.72 28.10
CA LEU A 106 9.72 -6.58 29.54
C LEU A 106 9.09 -7.84 30.17
N ARG A 107 8.33 -8.63 29.38
CA ARG A 107 7.65 -9.84 29.85
C ARG A 107 8.59 -11.05 30.03
N SER A 108 9.79 -10.98 29.44
CA SER A 108 10.82 -12.03 29.50
C SER A 108 11.78 -11.90 30.69
N PHE A 109 11.59 -10.91 31.56
CA PHE A 109 12.34 -10.72 32.82
C PHE A 109 11.53 -11.10 34.07
N LYS A 110 10.64 -12.09 33.97
CA LYS A 110 9.91 -12.61 35.13
C LYS A 110 10.16 -14.09 35.34
#